data_AF-A0A0F9CUF6-F1
#
_entry.id   AF-A0A0F9CUF6-F1
#
_cell.length_a   1.000
_cell.length_b   1.000
_cell.length_c   1.000
_cell.angle_alpha   90.00
_cell.angle_beta   90.00
_cell.angle_gamma   90.00
#
_symmetry.space_group_name_H-M   'P 1'
#
loop_
_entity.id
_entity.type
_entity.pdbx_description
1 polymer ?
#
loop_
_entity_poly.entity_id
_entity_poly.type
_entity_poly.pdbx_seq_one_letter_code
_entity_poly.pdbx_strand_id
1 'polypeptide(L)'
;MSAALLKNLKWADEPDVGDKGIINHTIVHGTSFLAAKILEEDHDQKVCESGAGFYIGCTDAETGEPVARDSVEYWATREGAIEVLKNKSWTQRLHA
;
A
#
# COMPACT_ATOMS: atom_id res chain seq x y z
N MET A 1 -16.94 8.51 4.66
CA MET A 1 -15.66 8.92 5.28
C MET A 1 -14.46 8.85 4.30
N SER A 2 -14.63 8.92 2.97
CA SER A 2 -13.53 8.58 2.03
C SER A 2 -12.59 9.73 1.65
N ALA A 3 -13.08 10.98 1.54
CA ALA A 3 -12.27 12.07 0.97
C ALA A 3 -11.12 12.60 1.87
N ALA A 4 -11.13 12.30 3.17
CA ALA A 4 -10.11 12.80 4.11
C ALA A 4 -8.84 11.93 4.13
N LEU A 5 -8.96 10.63 3.89
CA LEU A 5 -7.86 9.66 4.01
C LEU A 5 -6.87 9.72 2.83
N LEU A 6 -7.33 10.18 1.67
CA LEU A 6 -6.49 10.36 0.47
C LEU A 6 -5.54 11.56 0.55
N LYS A 7 -5.76 12.51 1.49
CA LYS A 7 -5.03 13.79 1.48
C LYS A 7 -3.52 13.65 1.65
N ASN A 8 -3.08 12.59 2.33
CA ASN A 8 -1.68 12.38 2.65
C ASN A 8 -0.99 11.40 1.70
N LEU A 9 -1.77 10.64 0.93
CA LEU A 9 -1.24 9.64 0.03
C LEU A 9 -0.73 10.32 -1.23
N LYS A 10 0.53 10.06 -1.56
CA LYS A 10 1.17 10.56 -2.77
C LYS A 10 1.23 9.44 -3.81
N TRP A 11 1.44 9.78 -5.06
CA TRP A 11 1.59 8.83 -6.14
C TRP A 11 3.00 8.91 -6.72
N ALA A 12 3.58 7.75 -7.05
CA ALA A 12 4.86 7.70 -7.75
C ALA A 12 4.76 8.34 -9.15
N ASP A 13 3.63 8.10 -9.81
CA ASP A 13 3.22 8.67 -11.10
C ASP A 13 1.73 9.03 -11.05
N GLU A 14 1.21 9.79 -12.02
CA GLU A 14 -0.23 10.11 -12.05
C GLU A 14 -1.05 8.84 -12.38
N PRO A 15 -1.97 8.39 -11.49
CA PRO A 15 -2.79 7.22 -11.76
C PRO A 15 -3.80 7.49 -12.88
N ASP A 16 -3.99 6.49 -13.73
CA ASP A 16 -5.02 6.53 -14.77
C ASP A 16 -6.44 6.42 -14.18
N VAL A 17 -7.46 6.53 -15.03
CA VAL A 17 -8.87 6.49 -14.60
C VAL A 17 -9.24 5.14 -13.98
N GLY A 18 -8.68 4.03 -14.47
CA GLY A 18 -8.90 2.70 -13.93
C GLY A 18 -8.24 2.54 -12.57
N ASP A 19 -6.98 2.96 -12.45
CA ASP A 19 -6.21 2.95 -11.21
C ASP A 19 -6.93 3.73 -10.11
N LYS A 20 -7.50 4.91 -10.41
CA LYS A 20 -8.27 5.73 -9.45
C LYS A 20 -9.46 4.99 -8.84
N GLY A 21 -10.12 4.11 -9.61
CA GLY A 21 -11.22 3.28 -9.12
C GLY A 21 -10.74 2.25 -8.09
N ILE A 22 -9.68 1.52 -8.43
CA ILE A 22 -9.07 0.50 -7.56
C ILE A 22 -8.55 1.16 -6.28
N ILE A 23 -7.82 2.28 -6.41
CA ILE A 23 -7.29 3.06 -5.30
C ILE A 23 -8.37 3.43 -4.28
N ASN A 24 -9.52 3.92 -4.76
CA ASN A 24 -10.59 4.33 -3.85
C ASN A 24 -11.19 3.13 -3.11
N HIS A 25 -11.32 1.98 -3.78
CA HIS A 25 -11.73 0.73 -3.13
C HIS A 25 -10.71 0.30 -2.07
N THR A 26 -9.44 0.18 -2.44
CA THR A 26 -8.42 -0.41 -1.56
C THR A 26 -8.12 0.46 -0.35
N ILE A 27 -8.13 1.79 -0.49
CA ILE A 27 -7.95 2.69 0.66
C ILE A 27 -9.09 2.62 1.66
N VAL A 28 -10.34 2.49 1.17
CA VAL A 28 -11.51 2.38 2.05
C VAL A 28 -11.48 1.05 2.83
N HIS A 29 -11.04 -0.02 2.19
CA HIS A 29 -10.97 -1.35 2.82
C HIS A 29 -9.65 -1.59 3.57
N GLY A 30 -8.64 -0.72 3.39
CA GLY A 30 -7.31 -0.92 3.95
C GLY A 30 -6.55 -2.08 3.30
N THR A 31 -6.83 -2.38 2.03
CA THR A 31 -6.18 -3.44 1.24
C THR A 31 -5.10 -2.87 0.32
N SER A 32 -4.26 -3.76 -0.23
CA SER A 32 -3.17 -3.39 -1.12
C SER A 32 -3.67 -3.04 -2.52
N PHE A 33 -3.25 -1.88 -3.03
CA PHE A 33 -3.55 -1.47 -4.40
C PHE A 33 -2.87 -2.38 -5.42
N LEU A 34 -1.59 -2.68 -5.25
CA LEU A 34 -0.86 -3.48 -6.23
C LEU A 34 -1.33 -4.93 -6.29
N ALA A 35 -1.69 -5.53 -5.15
CA ALA A 35 -2.28 -6.87 -5.15
C ALA A 35 -3.61 -6.88 -5.91
N ALA A 36 -4.51 -5.92 -5.63
CA ALA A 36 -5.77 -5.80 -6.34
C ALA A 36 -5.59 -5.53 -7.85
N LYS A 37 -4.56 -4.75 -8.23
CA LYS A 37 -4.29 -4.43 -9.64
C LYS A 37 -3.69 -5.59 -10.42
N ILE A 38 -2.74 -6.32 -9.84
CA ILE A 38 -1.93 -7.32 -10.56
C ILE A 38 -2.52 -8.71 -10.44
N LEU A 39 -3.06 -9.03 -9.26
CA LEU A 39 -3.58 -10.37 -8.93
C LEU A 39 -5.11 -10.40 -8.92
N GLU A 40 -5.78 -9.24 -8.97
CA GLU A 40 -7.24 -9.14 -8.83
C GLU A 40 -7.75 -9.69 -7.49
N GLU A 41 -6.89 -9.63 -6.45
CA GLU A 41 -7.16 -10.12 -5.10
C GLU A 41 -7.04 -9.00 -4.05
N ASP A 42 -7.96 -9.01 -3.07
CA ASP A 42 -7.92 -8.10 -1.93
C ASP A 42 -7.05 -8.70 -0.80
N HIS A 43 -5.87 -8.11 -0.61
CA HIS A 43 -4.95 -8.47 0.47
C HIS A 43 -4.83 -7.34 1.48
N ASP A 44 -4.86 -7.65 2.78
CA ASP A 44 -4.72 -6.65 3.84
C ASP A 44 -3.38 -5.91 3.74
N GLN A 45 -3.47 -4.58 3.72
CA GLN A 45 -2.30 -3.73 3.69
C GLN A 45 -1.67 -3.63 5.08
N LYS A 46 -0.38 -3.93 5.17
CA LYS A 46 0.37 -3.96 6.42
C LYS A 46 1.81 -3.50 6.27
N VAL A 47 2.49 -3.39 7.40
CA VAL A 47 3.93 -3.16 7.46
C VAL A 47 4.64 -4.49 7.24
N CYS A 48 5.44 -4.54 6.19
CA CYS A 48 6.31 -5.64 5.83
C CYS A 48 7.78 -5.25 6.03
N GLU A 49 8.69 -6.23 5.94
CA GLU A 49 10.12 -6.04 6.21
C GLU A 49 10.98 -6.73 5.14
N SER A 50 12.12 -6.13 4.84
CA SER A 50 13.16 -6.71 3.98
C SER A 50 14.54 -6.23 4.43
N GLY A 51 15.61 -6.69 3.78
CA GLY A 51 16.97 -6.19 4.04
C GLY A 51 17.16 -4.68 3.81
N ALA A 52 16.27 -4.01 3.07
CA ALA A 52 16.28 -2.57 2.87
C ALA A 52 15.53 -1.78 3.97
N GLY A 53 14.86 -2.46 4.89
CA GLY A 53 14.04 -1.89 5.95
C GLY A 53 12.56 -2.26 5.84
N PHE A 54 11.72 -1.48 6.53
CA PHE A 54 10.27 -1.68 6.60
C PHE A 54 9.55 -0.95 5.47
N TYR A 55 8.45 -1.50 4.98
CA TYR A 55 7.68 -0.90 3.88
C TYR A 55 6.18 -1.18 4.03
N ILE A 56 5.35 -0.49 3.25
CA ILE A 56 3.92 -0.75 3.17
C ILE A 56 3.66 -1.70 2.01
N GLY A 57 2.94 -2.78 2.26
CA GLY A 57 2.58 -3.76 1.26
C GLY A 57 1.62 -4.80 1.82
N CYS A 58 1.64 -5.99 1.25
CA CYS A 58 0.88 -7.13 1.75
C CYS A 58 1.72 -8.42 1.69
N THR A 59 1.24 -9.43 2.39
CA THR A 59 1.75 -10.80 2.27
C THR A 59 0.57 -11.71 2.04
N ASP A 60 0.86 -12.89 1.52
CA ASP A 60 -0.10 -13.97 1.47
C ASP A 60 -0.47 -14.39 2.91
N ALA A 61 -1.74 -14.76 3.11
CA ALA A 61 -2.27 -15.07 4.43
C ALA A 61 -1.88 -16.46 4.92
N GLU A 62 -1.63 -17.40 4.01
CA GLU A 62 -1.31 -18.78 4.34
C GLU A 62 0.19 -18.98 4.55
N THR A 63 1.00 -18.43 3.66
CA THR A 63 2.46 -18.59 3.63
C THR A 63 3.21 -17.49 4.37
N GLY A 64 2.60 -16.30 4.51
CA GLY A 64 3.25 -15.12 5.07
C GLY A 64 4.28 -14.47 4.12
N GLU A 65 4.38 -14.94 2.87
CA GLU A 65 5.33 -14.42 1.90
C GLU A 65 4.90 -13.06 1.32
N PRO A 66 5.83 -12.11 1.11
CA PRO A 66 5.51 -10.83 0.47
C PRO A 66 4.85 -11.01 -0.90
N VAL A 67 3.67 -10.42 -1.06
CA VAL A 67 2.90 -10.46 -2.32
C VAL A 67 3.14 -9.20 -3.13
N ALA A 68 2.97 -8.03 -2.51
CA ALA A 68 3.19 -6.76 -3.17
C ALA A 68 3.78 -5.71 -2.21
N ARG A 69 4.50 -4.74 -2.78
CA ARG A 69 5.04 -3.57 -2.08
C ARG A 69 4.37 -2.31 -2.60
N ASP A 70 3.47 -1.75 -1.81
CA ASP A 70 2.71 -0.55 -2.15
C ASP A 70 3.51 0.75 -2.00
N SER A 71 4.43 0.84 -1.04
CA SER A 71 5.24 2.04 -0.86
C SER A 71 6.46 2.08 -1.77
N VAL A 72 6.82 3.27 -2.24
CA VAL A 72 8.14 3.55 -2.81
C VAL A 72 9.19 3.54 -1.70
N GLU A 73 8.84 4.11 -0.54
CA GLU A 73 9.75 4.29 0.57
C GLU A 73 10.01 3.01 1.36
N TYR A 74 11.19 3.00 1.98
CA TYR A 74 11.54 2.15 3.10
C TYR A 74 11.76 3.01 4.35
N TRP A 75 11.34 2.51 5.50
CA TRP A 75 11.55 3.13 6.81
C TRP A 75 12.52 2.30 7.64
N ALA A 76 13.33 2.99 8.44
CA ALA A 76 14.34 2.35 9.29
C ALA A 76 13.74 1.59 10.48
N THR A 77 12.54 1.96 10.95
CA THR A 77 11.88 1.36 12.10
C THR A 77 10.47 0.90 11.76
N ARG A 78 10.02 -0.16 12.44
CA ARG A 78 8.67 -0.69 12.28
C ARG A 78 7.62 0.31 12.74
N GLU A 79 7.90 1.01 13.84
CA GLU A 79 7.01 2.00 14.44
C GLU A 79 6.77 3.17 13.48
N GLY A 80 7.82 3.65 12.80
CA GLY A 80 7.70 4.69 11.78
C GLY A 80 6.84 4.25 10.60
N ALA A 81 7.04 3.02 10.11
CA ALA A 81 6.20 2.46 9.05
C ALA A 81 4.73 2.27 9.51
N ILE A 82 4.50 1.87 10.77
CA ILE A 82 3.14 1.75 11.32
C ILE A 82 2.43 3.11 11.35
N GLU A 83 3.13 4.16 11.77
CA GLU A 83 2.58 5.52 11.80
C GLU A 83 2.20 5.98 10.38
N VAL A 84 3.08 5.73 9.41
CA VAL A 84 2.81 6.06 8.00
C VAL A 84 1.63 5.27 7.44
N LEU A 85 1.52 3.97 7.76
CA LEU A 85 0.39 3.13 7.36
C LEU A 85 -0.94 3.67 7.89
N LYS A 86 -0.96 4.08 9.18
CA LYS A 86 -2.14 4.65 9.84
C LYS A 86 -2.55 5.99 9.22
N ASN A 87 -1.56 6.83 8.92
CA ASN A 87 -1.78 8.18 8.40
C ASN A 87 -1.94 8.25 6.88
N LYS A 88 -1.83 7.11 6.18
CA LYS A 88 -1.84 6.99 4.72
C LYS A 88 -0.84 7.93 4.04
N SER A 89 0.36 8.04 4.61
CA SER A 89 1.34 9.09 4.26
C SER A 89 2.61 8.54 3.59
N TRP A 90 2.45 7.73 2.55
CA TRP A 90 3.54 7.23 1.70
C TRP A 90 3.35 7.63 0.24
N THR A 91 4.33 7.29 -0.60
CA THR A 91 4.20 7.41 -2.06
C THR A 91 3.82 6.05 -2.63
N GLN A 92 2.60 5.94 -3.13
CA GLN A 92 2.05 4.70 -3.69
C GLN A 92 2.71 4.37 -5.03
N ARG A 93 3.19 3.14 -5.15
CA ARG A 93 3.63 2.54 -6.41
C ARG A 93 2.41 2.18 -7.25
N LEU A 94 2.48 2.50 -8.53
CA LEU A 94 1.43 2.15 -9.49
C LEU A 94 1.75 0.87 -10.29
N HIS A 95 2.98 0.37 -10.16
CA HIS A 95 3.52 -0.79 -10.85
C HIS A 95 4.46 -1.60 -9.93
N ALA A 96 4.58 -2.91 -10.18
CA ALA A 96 5.42 -3.84 -9.41
C ALA A 96 6.92 -3.55 -9.50
#